data_AF-A0A9P8Y1N6-F1
#
_entry.id   AF-A0A9P8Y1N6-F1
#
_cell.length_a   1.000
_cell.length_b   1.000
_cell.length_c   1.000
_cell.angle_alpha   90.00
_cell.angle_beta   90.00
_cell.angle_gamma   90.00
#
_symmetry.space_group_name_H-M   'P 1'
#
loop_
_entity.id
_entity.type
_entity.pdbx_description
1 polymer ?
#
loop_
_entity_poly.entity_id
_entity_poly.type
_entity_poly.pdbx_seq_one_letter_code
_entity_poly.pdbx_strand_id
1 'polypeptide(L)'
;MTRIVLSTGNIISGGPSIIRKPGTTRSNLELVNSLRSSFAAAQQDYGGADWAAQTPDGTNGVVAQQTNGTSTTTTAATTPAAAWTAREDGTLYIPRIDWSGAALQEDRDQYEITLKMFFLPTAPVAQREAYITQALDLVGKELGFSGSSSSDSQKFTVDLLIVSFPGISFEGDCEWEADKKNAKMGNDADELATWTALEALHAQGRIGRLGIAEFGSEKLQRFLEKVQTRPAVDQINVKNCCSVPPPLVQLAKREGIELLTHSDCTDILPGGTLRELLGPKEKGGADVLASGGGRVGEEEENGEEAAGHGRLTGDLLPEWVVKYTAFVKDRGVIENKGYFAGAELADDDDGTAAQRDPKRVKMQ
;
A
#
# COMPACT_ATOMS: atom_id res chain seq x y z
N MET A 1 19.69 -0.85 -5.27
CA MET A 1 18.22 -0.68 -5.30
C MET A 1 17.49 -1.94 -4.84
N THR A 2 16.90 -1.89 -3.64
CA THR A 2 16.06 -2.99 -3.11
C THR A 2 14.59 -2.62 -3.26
N ARG A 3 13.74 -3.54 -3.72
CA ARG A 3 12.28 -3.37 -3.75
C ARG A 3 11.69 -3.82 -2.43
N ILE A 4 10.68 -3.11 -1.92
CA ILE A 4 9.99 -3.44 -0.68
C ILE A 4 8.50 -3.56 -1.00
N VAL A 5 7.86 -4.62 -0.51
CA VAL A 5 6.41 -4.80 -0.51
C VAL A 5 5.93 -4.94 0.92
N LEU A 6 5.02 -4.06 1.31
CA LEU A 6 4.33 -4.09 2.59
C LEU A 6 2.97 -4.75 2.43
N SER A 7 2.56 -5.58 3.37
CA SER A 7 1.21 -6.17 3.42
C SER A 7 0.54 -5.89 4.76
N THR A 8 -0.77 -5.65 4.72
CA THR A 8 -1.60 -5.65 5.94
C THR A 8 -2.23 -7.00 6.24
N GLY A 9 -2.22 -7.94 5.27
CA GLY A 9 -3.13 -9.08 5.24
C GLY A 9 -4.61 -8.65 5.27
N ASN A 10 -5.49 -9.60 5.62
CA ASN A 10 -6.92 -9.35 5.83
C ASN A 10 -7.18 -8.59 7.15
N ILE A 11 -7.58 -7.33 7.03
CA ILE A 11 -7.85 -6.45 8.19
C ILE A 11 -9.23 -6.68 8.82
N ILE A 12 -10.10 -7.51 8.21
CA ILE A 12 -11.43 -7.85 8.76
C ILE A 12 -11.31 -8.85 9.93
N SER A 13 -10.37 -9.80 9.85
CA SER A 13 -10.23 -10.92 10.81
C SER A 13 -9.46 -10.58 12.09
N GLY A 14 -8.84 -9.41 12.19
CA GLY A 14 -8.04 -9.02 13.36
C GLY A 14 -7.49 -7.59 13.35
N GLY A 15 -8.03 -6.70 12.52
CA GLY A 15 -7.55 -5.32 12.41
C GLY A 15 -7.85 -4.47 13.64
N PRO A 16 -7.05 -3.41 13.89
CA PRO A 16 -7.28 -2.52 15.02
C PRO A 16 -8.59 -1.74 14.83
N SER A 17 -9.41 -1.66 15.88
CA SER A 17 -10.61 -0.82 15.89
C SER A 17 -10.26 0.65 15.72
N ILE A 18 -10.68 1.26 14.61
CA ILE A 18 -10.44 2.68 14.34
C ILE A 18 -11.56 3.52 14.97
N ILE A 19 -11.28 4.18 16.09
CA ILE A 19 -12.17 5.20 16.65
C ILE A 19 -12.03 6.48 15.85
N ARG A 20 -12.97 6.75 14.95
CA ARG A 20 -13.04 8.03 14.22
C ARG A 20 -13.68 9.10 15.12
N LYS A 21 -12.96 10.17 15.42
CA LYS A 21 -13.56 11.37 16.01
C LYS A 21 -14.45 12.05 14.96
N PRO A 22 -15.64 12.59 15.31
CA PRO A 22 -16.46 13.33 14.36
C PRO A 22 -15.70 14.55 13.84
N GLY A 23 -15.51 14.62 12.53
CA GLY A 23 -14.70 15.64 11.86
C GLY A 23 -14.02 15.04 10.64
N THR A 24 -14.18 15.69 9.49
CA THR A 24 -13.69 15.30 8.16
C THR A 24 -12.17 15.26 8.10
N THR A 25 -11.55 14.25 8.70
CA THR A 25 -10.12 13.99 8.55
C THR A 25 -9.94 12.97 7.45
N ARG A 26 -9.58 13.46 6.25
CA ARG A 26 -9.00 12.62 5.20
C ARG A 26 -7.81 11.90 5.83
N SER A 27 -7.79 10.58 5.78
CA SER A 27 -6.89 9.84 6.65
C SER A 27 -6.38 8.56 6.01
N ASN A 28 -5.07 8.34 6.16
CA ASN A 28 -4.41 7.06 5.94
C ASN A 28 -4.34 6.21 7.22
N LEU A 29 -5.07 6.57 8.27
CA LEU A 29 -5.00 5.90 9.57
C LEU A 29 -5.34 4.41 9.50
N GLU A 30 -6.26 4.01 8.61
CA GLU A 30 -6.56 2.58 8.38
C GLU A 30 -5.31 1.85 7.88
N LEU A 31 -4.70 2.33 6.80
CA LEU A 31 -3.47 1.75 6.26
C LEU A 31 -2.35 1.72 7.31
N VAL A 32 -2.06 2.86 7.95
CA VAL A 32 -0.95 3.00 8.90
C VAL A 32 -1.14 2.11 10.11
N ASN A 33 -2.33 2.09 10.71
CA ASN A 33 -2.60 1.25 11.88
C ASN A 33 -2.60 -0.24 11.50
N SER A 34 -3.18 -0.60 10.36
CA SER A 34 -3.17 -1.99 9.88
C SER A 34 -1.75 -2.49 9.60
N LEU A 35 -0.87 -1.66 9.04
CA LEU A 35 0.55 -2.01 8.89
C LEU A 35 1.23 -2.21 10.24
N ARG A 36 1.03 -1.31 11.21
CA ARG A 36 1.60 -1.49 12.56
C ARG A 36 1.12 -2.76 13.23
N SER A 37 -0.18 -3.04 13.16
CA SER A 37 -0.77 -4.27 13.71
C SER A 37 -0.23 -5.52 13.01
N SER A 38 -0.10 -5.48 11.68
CA SER A 38 0.46 -6.59 10.90
C SER A 38 1.92 -6.87 11.27
N PHE A 39 2.75 -5.83 11.41
CA PHE A 39 4.14 -5.99 11.83
C PHE A 39 4.25 -6.53 13.25
N ALA A 40 3.43 -6.02 14.18
CA ALA A 40 3.42 -6.48 15.56
C ALA A 40 2.99 -7.95 15.68
N ALA A 41 1.93 -8.36 14.95
CA ALA A 41 1.47 -9.75 14.91
C ALA A 41 2.57 -10.68 14.37
N ALA A 42 3.18 -10.32 13.23
CA ALA A 42 4.27 -11.10 12.67
C ALA A 42 5.47 -11.21 13.64
N GLN A 43 5.85 -10.13 14.31
CA GLN A 43 6.94 -10.18 15.30
C GLN A 43 6.65 -11.10 16.48
N GLN A 44 5.38 -11.24 16.88
CA GLN A 44 4.95 -12.16 17.93
C GLN A 44 4.95 -13.61 17.43
N ASP A 45 4.35 -13.86 16.27
CA ASP A 45 4.23 -15.19 15.68
C ASP A 45 5.61 -15.81 15.40
N TYR A 46 6.54 -15.02 14.89
CA TYR A 46 7.91 -15.44 14.61
C TYR A 46 8.88 -15.23 15.79
N GLY A 47 8.44 -14.58 16.87
CA GLY A 47 9.26 -14.33 18.07
C GLY A 47 9.28 -15.50 19.05
N GLY A 48 8.27 -16.37 19.01
CA GLY A 48 8.14 -17.52 19.90
C GLY A 48 8.77 -18.83 19.42
N ALA A 49 9.21 -18.90 18.16
CA ALA A 49 9.74 -20.12 17.55
C ALA A 49 11.24 -20.01 17.26
N ASP A 50 12.04 -20.76 18.01
CA ASP A 50 13.24 -21.49 17.52
C ASP A 50 14.29 -20.76 16.66
N TRP A 51 14.46 -19.43 16.74
CA TRP A 51 15.66 -18.81 16.14
C TRP A 51 16.97 -19.28 16.80
N ALA A 52 16.90 -19.81 18.02
CA ALA A 52 18.04 -20.40 18.72
C ALA A 52 18.44 -21.81 18.22
N ALA A 53 17.66 -22.46 17.34
CA ALA A 53 17.88 -23.85 16.94
C ALA A 53 18.44 -24.04 15.52
N GLN A 54 18.73 -22.97 14.78
CA GLN A 54 19.28 -23.03 13.41
C GLN A 54 20.66 -22.36 13.28
N THR A 55 21.57 -22.62 14.22
CA THR A 55 22.99 -22.56 13.92
C THR A 55 23.47 -23.97 13.57
N PRO A 56 24.12 -24.19 12.42
CA PRO A 56 24.76 -25.47 12.12
C PRO A 56 26.11 -25.47 12.85
N ASP A 57 26.09 -25.60 14.17
CA ASP A 57 27.29 -26.05 14.88
C ASP A 57 26.88 -27.04 15.97
N GLY A 58 27.21 -28.30 15.72
CA GLY A 58 26.85 -29.40 16.58
C GLY A 58 27.66 -29.35 17.88
N THR A 59 26.99 -29.46 19.01
CA THR A 59 27.55 -30.14 20.18
C THR A 59 26.44 -30.61 21.12
N ASN A 60 26.55 -31.89 21.51
CA ASN A 60 25.57 -32.65 22.28
C ASN A 60 25.45 -32.18 23.75
N GLY A 61 24.19 -32.14 24.22
CA GLY A 61 23.77 -32.57 25.55
C GLY A 61 23.85 -31.53 26.68
N VAL A 62 22.74 -31.30 27.39
CA VAL A 62 22.54 -31.66 28.82
C VAL A 62 21.06 -31.50 29.21
N VAL A 63 20.53 -32.60 29.73
CA VAL A 63 19.40 -32.82 30.68
C VAL A 63 18.60 -31.60 31.15
N ALA A 64 17.29 -31.65 30.91
CA ALA A 64 16.30 -30.77 31.51
C ALA A 64 16.21 -30.99 33.03
N GLN A 65 16.48 -29.93 33.81
CA GLN A 65 16.17 -29.87 35.23
C GLN A 65 15.18 -28.73 35.47
N GLN A 66 13.98 -29.08 35.92
CA GLN A 66 12.97 -28.14 36.40
C GLN A 66 13.48 -27.43 37.66
N THR A 67 13.55 -26.10 37.64
CA THR A 67 13.64 -25.27 38.84
C THR A 67 12.61 -24.15 38.79
N ASN A 68 11.82 -24.06 39.86
CA ASN A 68 10.78 -23.06 40.09
C ASN A 68 11.40 -21.78 40.68
N GLY A 69 11.05 -20.63 40.12
CA GLY A 69 11.18 -19.30 40.75
C GLY A 69 12.46 -18.53 40.49
N THR A 70 12.36 -17.45 39.71
CA THR A 70 12.72 -16.05 40.07
C THR A 70 12.50 -15.20 38.81
N SER A 71 11.52 -14.27 38.84
CA SER A 71 11.35 -13.27 37.78
C SER A 71 12.56 -12.36 37.75
N THR A 72 13.53 -12.71 36.91
CA THR A 72 14.46 -11.74 36.35
C THR A 72 13.75 -11.08 35.18
N THR A 73 13.69 -9.76 35.19
CA THR A 73 13.16 -8.94 34.10
C THR A 73 14.10 -9.09 32.91
N THR A 74 13.98 -10.20 32.18
CA THR A 74 14.65 -10.37 30.90
C THR A 74 14.04 -9.34 29.96
N THR A 75 14.81 -8.33 29.58
CA THR A 75 14.55 -7.50 28.40
C THR A 75 14.12 -8.45 27.28
N ALA A 76 12.84 -8.38 26.88
CA ALA A 76 12.31 -9.27 25.86
C ALA A 76 13.21 -9.13 24.62
N ALA A 77 13.94 -10.20 24.29
CA ALA A 77 14.81 -10.20 23.12
C ALA A 77 13.97 -9.81 21.91
N THR A 78 14.37 -8.74 21.22
CA THR A 78 13.64 -8.24 20.07
C THR A 78 13.72 -9.30 18.96
N THR A 79 12.57 -9.74 18.44
CA THR A 79 12.52 -10.63 17.27
C THR A 79 13.32 -10.00 16.12
N PRO A 80 14.40 -10.64 15.62
CA PRO A 80 15.20 -10.08 14.54
C PRO A 80 14.36 -9.86 13.28
N ALA A 81 14.62 -8.77 12.54
CA ALA A 81 13.87 -8.43 11.32
C ALA A 81 13.84 -9.59 10.30
N ALA A 82 14.94 -10.33 10.18
CA ALA A 82 15.06 -11.47 9.28
C ALA A 82 14.11 -12.65 9.61
N ALA A 83 13.62 -12.76 10.85
CA ALA A 83 12.75 -13.87 11.25
C ALA A 83 11.32 -13.70 10.70
N TRP A 84 10.84 -12.45 10.59
CA TRP A 84 9.45 -12.12 10.23
C TRP A 84 9.32 -11.37 8.90
N THR A 85 10.42 -11.17 8.17
CA THR A 85 10.45 -10.64 6.80
C THR A 85 10.99 -11.71 5.84
N ALA A 86 10.73 -11.57 4.54
CA ALA A 86 11.21 -12.52 3.54
C ALA A 86 11.75 -11.80 2.30
N ARG A 87 12.80 -12.36 1.69
CA ARG A 87 13.31 -11.87 0.40
C ARG A 87 13.02 -12.89 -0.68
N GLU A 88 12.32 -12.46 -1.72
CA GLU A 88 12.02 -13.26 -2.91
C GLU A 88 12.29 -12.41 -4.14
N ASP A 89 13.10 -12.91 -5.08
CA ASP A 89 13.42 -12.23 -6.35
C ASP A 89 13.86 -10.77 -6.22
N GLY A 90 14.70 -10.48 -5.20
CA GLY A 90 15.19 -9.12 -4.94
C GLY A 90 14.19 -8.17 -4.28
N THR A 91 12.98 -8.65 -3.97
CA THR A 91 11.94 -7.92 -3.24
C THR A 91 11.92 -8.37 -1.78
N LEU A 92 11.93 -7.41 -0.85
CA LEU A 92 11.74 -7.63 0.58
C LEU A 92 10.26 -7.47 0.94
N TYR A 93 9.65 -8.54 1.44
CA TYR A 93 8.28 -8.58 1.94
C TYR A 93 8.26 -8.32 3.45
N ILE A 94 7.43 -7.36 3.86
CA ILE A 94 7.26 -6.94 5.25
C ILE A 94 5.75 -6.87 5.58
N PRO A 95 5.23 -7.76 6.44
CA PRO A 95 5.90 -8.98 6.92
C PRO A 95 6.12 -9.97 5.76
N ARG A 96 6.85 -11.07 6.03
CA ARG A 96 6.80 -12.24 5.15
C ARG A 96 5.35 -12.72 5.03
N ILE A 97 4.96 -13.17 3.84
CA ILE A 97 3.59 -13.57 3.58
C ILE A 97 3.54 -15.09 3.45
N ASP A 98 2.72 -15.73 4.29
CA ASP A 98 2.36 -17.13 4.11
C ASP A 98 1.02 -17.21 3.37
N TRP A 99 1.07 -17.72 2.14
CA TRP A 99 -0.10 -17.87 1.28
C TRP A 99 -0.91 -19.14 1.60
N SER A 100 -0.46 -20.01 2.52
CA SER A 100 -1.12 -21.28 2.81
C SER A 100 -2.55 -21.13 3.36
N GLY A 101 -2.82 -20.03 4.06
CA GLY A 101 -4.14 -19.67 4.57
C GLY A 101 -4.95 -18.72 3.67
N ALA A 102 -4.41 -18.32 2.52
CA ALA A 102 -5.05 -17.35 1.64
C ALA A 102 -6.14 -18.03 0.79
N ALA A 103 -7.41 -17.78 1.10
CA ALA A 103 -8.55 -18.21 0.29
C ALA A 103 -9.83 -17.46 0.65
N LEU A 104 -10.60 -17.10 -0.37
CA LEU A 104 -12.01 -16.79 -0.20
C LEU A 104 -12.81 -18.06 0.11
N GLN A 105 -13.88 -17.91 0.90
CA GLN A 105 -14.72 -19.04 1.31
C GLN A 105 -15.71 -19.48 0.23
N GLU A 106 -16.21 -18.54 -0.58
CA GLU A 106 -17.18 -18.81 -1.65
C GLU A 106 -16.50 -18.87 -3.02
N ASP A 107 -17.27 -19.25 -4.04
CA ASP A 107 -16.83 -19.18 -5.44
C ASP A 107 -16.62 -17.73 -5.90
N ARG A 108 -15.72 -17.52 -6.88
CA ARG A 108 -15.36 -16.19 -7.39
C ARG A 108 -16.57 -15.36 -7.81
N ASP A 109 -17.60 -15.99 -8.38
CA ASP A 109 -18.79 -15.33 -8.89
C ASP A 109 -19.72 -14.81 -7.79
N GLN A 110 -19.53 -15.20 -6.52
CA GLN A 110 -20.26 -14.67 -5.36
C GLN A 110 -19.69 -13.35 -4.85
N TYR A 111 -18.48 -12.99 -5.29
CA TYR A 111 -17.81 -11.77 -4.85
C TYR A 111 -17.93 -10.63 -5.86
N GLU A 112 -17.97 -9.42 -5.31
CA GLU A 112 -17.58 -8.20 -5.98
C GLU A 112 -16.23 -7.74 -5.41
N ILE A 113 -15.19 -7.78 -6.24
CA ILE A 113 -13.82 -7.43 -5.87
C ILE A 113 -13.50 -6.06 -6.44
N THR A 114 -13.22 -5.11 -5.55
CA THR A 114 -12.82 -3.75 -5.92
C THR A 114 -11.39 -3.48 -5.48
N LEU A 115 -10.57 -2.97 -6.40
CA LEU A 115 -9.24 -2.44 -6.13
C LEU A 115 -9.24 -0.91 -6.30
N LYS A 116 -8.51 -0.22 -5.43
CA LYS A 116 -8.12 1.17 -5.63
C LYS A 116 -6.61 1.28 -5.62
N MET A 117 -6.04 1.61 -6.76
CA MET A 117 -4.61 1.78 -6.98
C MET A 117 -4.22 3.25 -6.80
N PHE A 118 -3.37 3.52 -5.83
CA PHE A 118 -2.80 4.84 -5.55
C PHE A 118 -1.37 4.88 -6.09
N PHE A 119 -1.12 5.74 -7.07
CA PHE A 119 0.23 6.09 -7.46
C PHE A 119 0.72 7.26 -6.60
N LEU A 120 1.88 7.07 -5.98
CA LEU A 120 2.46 8.05 -5.07
C LEU A 120 3.39 9.00 -5.82
N PRO A 121 3.78 10.15 -5.23
CA PRO A 121 4.57 11.17 -5.93
C PRO A 121 5.92 10.67 -6.46
N THR A 122 6.50 9.64 -5.86
CA THR A 122 7.80 9.08 -6.30
C THR A 122 7.67 8.03 -7.41
N ALA A 123 6.44 7.64 -7.78
CA ALA A 123 6.16 6.57 -8.74
C ALA A 123 6.48 6.96 -10.18
N PRO A 124 7.48 6.35 -10.83
CA PRO A 124 7.79 6.63 -12.23
C PRO A 124 6.65 6.16 -13.13
N VAL A 125 6.22 7.00 -14.07
CA VAL A 125 5.13 6.69 -15.01
C VAL A 125 5.41 5.40 -15.78
N ALA A 126 6.66 5.22 -16.22
CA ALA A 126 7.09 4.04 -16.96
C ALA A 126 6.96 2.71 -16.18
N GLN A 127 6.88 2.76 -14.84
CA GLN A 127 6.74 1.57 -13.99
C GLN A 127 5.30 1.30 -13.55
N ARG A 128 4.35 2.22 -13.82
CA ARG A 128 2.98 2.11 -13.32
C ARG A 128 2.25 0.86 -13.82
N GLU A 129 2.49 0.45 -15.06
CA GLU A 129 1.94 -0.81 -15.61
C GLU A 129 2.43 -2.04 -14.83
N ALA A 130 3.74 -2.09 -14.54
CA ALA A 130 4.32 -3.16 -13.73
C ALA A 130 3.73 -3.16 -12.31
N TYR A 131 3.52 -1.99 -11.71
CA TYR A 131 2.89 -1.87 -10.39
C TYR A 131 1.44 -2.34 -10.38
N ILE A 132 0.65 -2.05 -11.42
CA ILE A 132 -0.73 -2.56 -11.54
C ILE A 132 -0.71 -4.09 -11.63
N THR A 133 0.17 -4.64 -12.45
CA THR A 133 0.30 -6.10 -12.61
C THR A 133 0.71 -6.77 -11.31
N GLN A 134 1.72 -6.23 -10.63
CA GLN A 134 2.17 -6.72 -9.32
C GLN A 134 1.06 -6.65 -8.28
N ALA A 135 0.30 -5.55 -8.23
CA ALA A 135 -0.83 -5.39 -7.31
C ALA A 135 -1.93 -6.44 -7.58
N LEU A 136 -2.29 -6.68 -8.84
CA LEU A 136 -3.25 -7.71 -9.22
C LEU A 136 -2.77 -9.10 -8.79
N ASP A 137 -1.50 -9.41 -8.97
CA ASP A 137 -0.95 -10.73 -8.64
C ASP A 137 -0.86 -10.94 -7.12
N LEU A 138 -0.48 -9.91 -6.35
CA LEU A 138 -0.45 -9.96 -4.89
C LEU A 138 -1.85 -10.13 -4.31
N VAL A 139 -2.83 -9.34 -4.79
CA VAL A 139 -4.22 -9.47 -4.33
C VAL A 139 -4.80 -10.81 -4.78
N GLY A 140 -4.49 -11.28 -6.00
CA GLY A 140 -4.90 -12.60 -6.46
C GLY A 140 -4.43 -13.71 -5.52
N LYS A 141 -3.14 -13.71 -5.16
CA LYS A 141 -2.59 -14.66 -4.18
C LYS A 141 -3.27 -14.58 -2.82
N GLU A 142 -3.47 -13.38 -2.28
CA GLU A 142 -4.14 -13.14 -0.98
C GLU A 142 -5.58 -13.66 -0.96
N LEU A 143 -6.26 -13.62 -2.11
CA LEU A 143 -7.64 -14.08 -2.24
C LEU A 143 -7.74 -15.56 -2.67
N GLY A 144 -6.61 -16.29 -2.71
CA GLY A 144 -6.55 -17.72 -3.03
C GLY A 144 -6.46 -18.06 -4.52
N PHE A 145 -6.31 -17.07 -5.38
CA PHE A 145 -6.07 -17.25 -6.82
C PHE A 145 -4.56 -17.38 -7.08
N SER A 146 -3.97 -18.44 -6.53
CA SER A 146 -2.57 -18.80 -6.79
C SER A 146 -2.52 -19.97 -7.78
N GLY A 147 -1.99 -19.73 -8.98
CA GLY A 147 -1.85 -20.79 -9.97
C GLY A 147 -1.32 -20.33 -11.32
N SER A 148 -0.34 -21.07 -11.84
CA SER A 148 0.05 -21.05 -13.26
C SER A 148 -0.88 -21.87 -14.15
N SER A 149 -2.07 -22.22 -13.64
CA SER A 149 -3.04 -23.04 -14.35
C SER A 149 -3.47 -22.32 -15.62
N SER A 150 -3.20 -22.92 -16.76
CA SER A 150 -3.59 -22.45 -18.09
C SER A 150 -5.10 -22.55 -18.35
N SER A 151 -5.89 -22.87 -17.30
CA SER A 151 -7.34 -22.85 -17.34
C SER A 151 -7.86 -21.44 -17.08
N ASP A 152 -8.63 -20.89 -18.01
CA ASP A 152 -9.32 -19.59 -17.87
C ASP A 152 -10.15 -19.49 -16.58
N SER A 153 -10.57 -20.62 -16.01
CA SER A 153 -11.41 -20.71 -14.81
C SER A 153 -10.69 -20.35 -13.49
N GLN A 154 -9.36 -20.21 -13.47
CA GLN A 154 -8.58 -19.84 -12.28
C GLN A 154 -7.88 -18.47 -12.38
N LYS A 155 -8.11 -17.72 -13.47
CA LYS A 155 -7.51 -16.40 -13.64
C LYS A 155 -8.16 -15.40 -12.70
N PHE A 156 -7.37 -14.77 -11.85
CA PHE A 156 -7.86 -13.70 -10.98
C PHE A 156 -8.39 -12.53 -11.80
N THR A 157 -9.65 -12.19 -11.57
CA THR A 157 -10.34 -11.04 -12.17
C THR A 157 -10.82 -10.09 -11.09
N VAL A 158 -10.86 -8.80 -11.42
CA VAL A 158 -11.35 -7.72 -10.56
C VAL A 158 -12.57 -7.09 -11.18
N ASP A 159 -13.63 -6.84 -10.40
CA ASP A 159 -14.88 -6.25 -10.92
C ASP A 159 -14.71 -4.76 -11.20
N LEU A 160 -13.98 -4.04 -10.32
CA LEU A 160 -13.71 -2.61 -10.46
C LEU A 160 -12.28 -2.27 -10.02
N LEU A 161 -11.50 -1.62 -10.89
CA LEU A 161 -10.21 -1.02 -10.52
C LEU A 161 -10.27 0.50 -10.68
N ILE A 162 -10.14 1.22 -9.57
CA ILE A 162 -10.08 2.68 -9.51
C ILE A 162 -8.63 3.14 -9.41
N VAL A 163 -8.20 4.09 -10.24
CA VAL A 163 -6.86 4.69 -10.15
C VAL A 163 -6.90 6.09 -9.51
N SER A 164 -5.97 6.34 -8.59
CA SER A 164 -5.71 7.61 -7.93
C SER A 164 -4.30 8.08 -8.28
N PHE A 165 -4.19 9.24 -8.90
CA PHE A 165 -2.92 9.79 -9.38
C PHE A 165 -2.31 10.80 -8.40
N PRO A 166 -0.97 10.94 -8.37
CA PRO A 166 -0.32 11.90 -7.49
C PRO A 166 -0.61 13.33 -7.94
N GLY A 167 -0.78 14.23 -6.97
CA GLY A 167 -0.96 15.66 -7.23
C GLY A 167 -2.35 16.05 -7.75
N ILE A 168 -3.31 15.14 -7.75
CA ILE A 168 -4.73 15.42 -8.00
C ILE A 168 -5.49 15.36 -6.68
N SER A 169 -6.24 16.41 -6.38
CA SER A 169 -7.20 16.40 -5.28
C SER A 169 -8.44 17.20 -5.64
N PHE A 170 -9.54 16.86 -4.98
CA PHE A 170 -10.80 17.57 -5.06
C PHE A 170 -10.95 18.41 -3.79
N GLU A 171 -10.20 19.52 -3.72
CA GLU A 171 -10.11 20.39 -2.53
C GLU A 171 -10.42 21.85 -2.85
N GLY A 172 -11.30 22.45 -2.06
CA GLY A 172 -11.69 23.85 -2.16
C GLY A 172 -12.51 24.30 -0.94
N ASP A 173 -12.75 25.60 -0.83
CA ASP A 173 -13.62 26.13 0.23
C ASP A 173 -15.08 25.75 -0.06
N CYS A 174 -15.42 25.62 -1.35
CA CYS A 174 -16.64 24.98 -1.86
C CYS A 174 -16.33 24.05 -3.05
N GLU A 175 -17.35 23.32 -3.50
CA GLU A 175 -17.27 22.36 -4.60
C GLU A 175 -16.88 23.01 -5.94
N TRP A 176 -17.33 24.23 -6.19
CA TRP A 176 -16.99 24.98 -7.41
C TRP A 176 -15.52 25.39 -7.44
N GLU A 177 -14.95 25.76 -6.29
CA GLU A 177 -13.53 26.05 -6.20
C GLU A 177 -12.68 24.80 -6.32
N ALA A 178 -13.13 23.70 -5.71
CA ALA A 178 -12.47 22.40 -5.83
C ALA A 178 -12.38 21.98 -7.31
N ASP A 179 -13.48 22.08 -8.04
CA ASP A 179 -13.56 21.76 -9.47
C ASP A 179 -12.57 22.60 -10.31
N LYS A 180 -12.55 23.92 -10.07
CA LYS A 180 -11.65 24.84 -10.78
C LYS A 180 -10.18 24.63 -10.48
N LYS A 181 -9.84 24.33 -9.22
CA LYS A 181 -8.46 24.02 -8.83
C LYS A 181 -8.03 22.70 -9.44
N ASN A 182 -8.90 21.69 -9.37
CA ASN A 182 -8.68 20.36 -9.92
C ASN A 182 -8.43 20.38 -11.43
N ALA A 183 -9.11 21.26 -12.17
CA ALA A 183 -8.92 21.41 -13.61
C ALA A 183 -7.46 21.66 -14.04
N LYS A 184 -6.59 22.13 -13.13
CA LYS A 184 -5.18 22.44 -13.38
C LYS A 184 -4.21 21.49 -12.66
N MET A 185 -4.72 20.46 -12.00
CA MET A 185 -3.93 19.50 -11.22
C MET A 185 -3.52 18.28 -12.05
N GLY A 186 -2.51 17.56 -11.54
CA GLY A 186 -1.96 16.36 -12.17
C GLY A 186 -1.17 16.64 -13.45
N ASN A 187 -1.05 15.60 -14.27
CA ASN A 187 -0.39 15.64 -15.57
C ASN A 187 -1.18 14.77 -16.55
N ASP A 188 -1.89 15.42 -17.47
CA ASP A 188 -2.75 14.74 -18.44
C ASP A 188 -1.99 13.67 -19.25
N ALA A 189 -0.71 13.87 -19.59
CA ALA A 189 0.07 12.89 -20.36
C ALA A 189 0.39 11.63 -19.55
N ASP A 190 0.80 11.81 -18.29
CA ASP A 190 1.14 10.71 -17.38
C ASP A 190 -0.09 9.87 -17.03
N GLU A 191 -1.24 10.54 -16.85
CA GLU A 191 -2.53 9.92 -16.59
C GLU A 191 -2.99 9.07 -17.77
N LEU A 192 -2.87 9.57 -19.00
CA LEU A 192 -3.23 8.84 -20.22
C LEU A 192 -2.30 7.65 -20.50
N ALA A 193 -0.99 7.82 -20.26
CA ALA A 193 -0.04 6.72 -20.37
C ALA A 193 -0.40 5.57 -19.43
N THR A 194 -0.78 5.90 -18.19
CA THR A 194 -1.24 4.90 -17.21
C THR A 194 -2.58 4.28 -17.61
N TRP A 195 -3.52 5.09 -18.13
CA TRP A 195 -4.83 4.62 -18.57
C TRP A 195 -4.72 3.63 -19.72
N THR A 196 -3.80 3.86 -20.66
CA THR A 196 -3.55 2.94 -21.79
C THR A 196 -3.21 1.52 -21.30
N ALA A 197 -2.41 1.39 -20.24
CA ALA A 197 -2.12 0.10 -19.63
C ALA A 197 -3.36 -0.55 -18.98
N LEU A 198 -4.22 0.26 -18.34
CA LEU A 198 -5.48 -0.21 -17.76
C LEU A 198 -6.47 -0.68 -18.85
N GLU A 199 -6.55 0.03 -19.97
CA GLU A 199 -7.36 -0.37 -21.13
C GLU A 199 -6.93 -1.74 -21.67
N ALA A 200 -5.61 -2.00 -21.75
CA ALA A 200 -5.10 -3.30 -22.16
C ALA A 200 -5.50 -4.42 -21.20
N LEU A 201 -5.41 -4.19 -19.89
CA LEU A 201 -5.83 -5.17 -18.87
C LEU A 201 -7.35 -5.41 -18.86
N HIS A 202 -8.14 -4.37 -19.11
CA HIS A 202 -9.58 -4.48 -19.30
C HIS A 202 -9.93 -5.29 -20.56
N ALA A 203 -9.27 -5.02 -21.68
CA ALA A 203 -9.44 -5.79 -22.92
C ALA A 203 -9.06 -7.28 -22.77
N GLN A 204 -8.12 -7.59 -21.88
CA GLN A 204 -7.74 -8.97 -21.51
C GLN A 204 -8.70 -9.66 -20.51
N GLY A 205 -9.76 -8.96 -20.09
CA GLY A 205 -10.74 -9.46 -19.11
C GLY A 205 -10.21 -9.58 -17.68
N ARG A 206 -9.03 -9.03 -17.37
CA ARG A 206 -8.49 -9.04 -15.98
C ARG A 206 -9.23 -8.06 -15.09
N ILE A 207 -9.75 -6.97 -15.68
CA ILE A 207 -10.49 -5.93 -14.98
C ILE A 207 -11.83 -5.75 -15.70
N GLY A 208 -12.95 -5.87 -14.98
CA GLY A 208 -14.29 -5.74 -15.53
C GLY A 208 -14.69 -4.29 -15.79
N ARG A 209 -14.39 -3.39 -14.85
CA ARG A 209 -14.69 -1.96 -14.95
C ARG A 209 -13.50 -1.12 -14.52
N LEU A 210 -13.27 -0.02 -15.23
CA LEU A 210 -12.24 0.96 -14.88
C LEU A 210 -12.86 2.15 -14.17
N GLY A 211 -12.15 2.69 -13.20
CA GLY A 211 -12.53 3.91 -12.50
C GLY A 211 -11.34 4.85 -12.30
N ILE A 212 -11.64 6.10 -12.05
CA ILE A 212 -10.69 7.17 -11.72
C ILE A 212 -11.08 7.78 -10.38
N ALA A 213 -10.17 8.55 -9.79
CA ALA A 213 -10.42 9.29 -8.57
C ALA A 213 -9.98 10.75 -8.72
N GLU A 214 -10.75 11.63 -8.10
CA GLU A 214 -10.54 13.06 -7.96
C GLU A 214 -10.64 13.84 -9.28
N PHE A 215 -11.37 13.39 -10.30
CA PHE A 215 -11.46 14.17 -11.55
C PHE A 215 -12.62 15.17 -11.50
N GLY A 216 -12.30 16.46 -11.61
CA GLY A 216 -13.28 17.53 -11.77
C GLY A 216 -13.79 17.64 -13.20
N SER A 217 -14.83 18.43 -13.40
CA SER A 217 -15.60 18.53 -14.65
C SER A 217 -14.72 18.75 -15.88
N GLU A 218 -13.85 19.77 -15.85
CA GLU A 218 -13.00 20.11 -16.99
C GLU A 218 -11.92 19.07 -17.24
N LYS A 219 -11.34 18.50 -16.18
CA LYS A 219 -10.29 17.48 -16.29
C LYS A 219 -10.87 16.17 -16.83
N LEU A 220 -12.00 15.75 -16.29
CA LEU A 220 -12.77 14.59 -16.77
C LEU A 220 -13.12 14.75 -18.25
N GLN A 221 -13.62 15.91 -18.67
CA GLN A 221 -13.97 16.13 -20.06
C GLN A 221 -12.75 15.97 -20.99
N ARG A 222 -11.62 16.61 -20.68
CA ARG A 222 -10.38 16.48 -21.48
C ARG A 222 -9.84 15.05 -21.50
N PHE A 223 -10.04 14.31 -20.41
CA PHE A 223 -9.66 12.90 -20.33
C PHE A 223 -10.52 12.03 -21.25
N LEU A 224 -11.84 12.21 -21.19
CA LEU A 224 -12.80 11.47 -22.01
C LEU A 224 -12.64 11.70 -23.53
N GLU A 225 -12.12 12.85 -23.93
CA GLU A 225 -11.81 13.16 -25.34
C GLU A 225 -10.64 12.32 -25.91
N LYS A 226 -9.85 11.68 -25.04
CA LYS A 226 -8.58 11.03 -25.42
C LYS A 226 -8.54 9.52 -25.16
N VAL A 227 -9.41 9.00 -24.30
CA VAL A 227 -9.41 7.57 -23.92
C VAL A 227 -10.37 6.75 -24.78
N GLN A 228 -10.05 5.47 -24.97
CA GLN A 228 -10.87 4.53 -25.74
C GLN A 228 -11.93 3.88 -24.85
N THR A 229 -11.51 3.40 -23.68
CA THR A 229 -12.40 2.86 -22.66
C THR A 229 -12.71 3.96 -21.67
N ARG A 230 -13.99 4.31 -21.56
CA ARG A 230 -14.44 5.33 -20.61
C ARG A 230 -14.38 4.76 -19.18
N PRO A 231 -14.01 5.56 -18.17
CA PRO A 231 -14.18 5.18 -16.78
C PRO A 231 -15.68 4.95 -16.50
N ALA A 232 -16.01 3.88 -15.79
CA ALA A 232 -17.36 3.61 -15.32
C ALA A 232 -17.65 4.30 -13.98
N VAL A 233 -16.59 4.70 -13.25
CA VAL A 233 -16.67 5.30 -11.92
C VAL A 233 -15.68 6.46 -11.83
N ASP A 234 -16.10 7.55 -11.19
CA ASP A 234 -15.23 8.62 -10.70
C ASP A 234 -15.46 8.83 -9.20
N GLN A 235 -14.42 8.59 -8.41
CA GLN A 235 -14.44 8.74 -6.96
C GLN A 235 -13.99 10.14 -6.55
N ILE A 236 -14.85 10.90 -5.89
CA ILE A 236 -14.55 12.27 -5.45
C ILE A 236 -14.58 12.42 -3.92
N ASN A 237 -13.62 13.17 -3.39
CA ASN A 237 -13.48 13.46 -1.97
C ASN A 237 -14.20 14.76 -1.61
N VAL A 238 -15.52 14.71 -1.55
CA VAL A 238 -16.35 15.85 -1.13
C VAL A 238 -16.58 15.84 0.39
N LYS A 239 -16.54 17.03 1.02
CA LYS A 239 -16.80 17.18 2.47
C LYS A 239 -18.22 16.72 2.85
N ASN A 240 -19.19 16.96 1.97
CA ASN A 240 -20.57 16.51 2.07
C ASN A 240 -20.95 15.78 0.78
N CYS A 241 -21.49 14.57 0.88
CA CYS A 241 -21.85 13.74 -0.28
C CYS A 241 -22.91 14.38 -1.21
N CYS A 242 -23.65 15.39 -0.72
CA CYS A 242 -24.65 16.12 -1.48
C CYS A 242 -24.12 17.38 -2.19
N SER A 243 -22.82 17.69 -2.07
CA SER A 243 -22.20 18.92 -2.59
C SER A 243 -21.22 18.60 -3.72
N VAL A 244 -21.72 17.98 -4.78
CA VAL A 244 -20.96 17.71 -6.01
C VAL A 244 -21.26 18.82 -7.01
N PRO A 245 -20.26 19.39 -7.74
CA PRO A 245 -20.52 20.48 -8.66
C PRO A 245 -21.53 20.07 -9.74
N PRO A 246 -22.55 20.91 -10.04
CA PRO A 246 -23.52 20.62 -11.08
C PRO A 246 -22.92 20.28 -12.46
N PRO A 247 -21.84 20.93 -12.94
CA PRO A 247 -21.23 20.55 -14.22
C PRO A 247 -20.69 19.11 -14.21
N LEU A 248 -20.06 18.68 -13.12
CA LEU A 248 -19.55 17.32 -12.96
C LEU A 248 -20.69 16.30 -12.98
N VAL A 249 -21.78 16.57 -12.24
CA VAL A 249 -22.97 15.71 -12.23
C VAL A 249 -23.57 15.57 -13.62
N GLN A 250 -23.70 16.66 -14.37
CA GLN A 250 -24.25 16.65 -15.72
C GLN A 250 -23.35 15.90 -16.71
N LEU A 251 -22.03 16.10 -16.62
CA LEU A 251 -21.04 15.38 -17.41
C LEU A 251 -21.11 13.88 -17.10
N ALA A 252 -20.99 13.49 -15.83
CA ALA A 252 -21.02 12.09 -15.41
C ALA A 252 -22.31 11.38 -15.86
N LYS A 253 -23.47 12.01 -15.66
CA LYS A 253 -24.76 11.46 -16.12
C LYS A 253 -24.82 11.27 -17.64
N ARG A 254 -24.31 12.23 -18.41
CA ARG A 254 -24.31 12.16 -19.89
C ARG A 254 -23.41 11.04 -20.39
N GLU A 255 -22.26 10.85 -19.73
CA GLU A 255 -21.23 9.89 -20.15
C GLU A 255 -21.40 8.51 -19.50
N GLY A 256 -22.41 8.33 -18.64
CA GLY A 256 -22.69 7.05 -17.96
C GLY A 256 -21.71 6.71 -16.83
N ILE A 257 -21.15 7.72 -16.18
CA ILE A 257 -20.13 7.59 -15.12
C ILE A 257 -20.79 7.70 -13.75
N GLU A 258 -20.55 6.73 -12.89
CA GLU A 258 -21.02 6.77 -11.50
C GLU A 258 -20.11 7.65 -10.65
N LEU A 259 -20.69 8.61 -9.93
CA LEU A 259 -19.96 9.44 -8.98
C LEU A 259 -20.07 8.82 -7.58
N LEU A 260 -18.94 8.40 -7.03
CA LEU A 260 -18.84 7.81 -5.70
C LEU A 260 -18.05 8.72 -4.77
N THR A 261 -18.36 8.70 -3.47
CA THR A 261 -17.60 9.50 -2.49
C THR A 261 -16.63 8.66 -1.70
N HIS A 262 -15.44 9.19 -1.43
CA HIS A 262 -14.45 8.53 -0.57
C HIS A 262 -13.79 9.51 0.42
N SER A 263 -13.00 8.98 1.36
CA SER A 263 -12.35 9.74 2.44
C SER A 263 -10.83 9.47 2.54
N ASP A 264 -10.26 8.85 1.51
CA ASP A 264 -8.82 8.61 1.44
C ASP A 264 -8.08 9.95 1.34
N CYS A 265 -6.89 10.07 1.92
CA CYS A 265 -6.05 11.25 1.73
C CYS A 265 -5.29 11.19 0.40
N THR A 266 -4.89 12.37 -0.10
CA THR A 266 -4.20 12.53 -1.39
C THR A 266 -2.86 11.79 -1.44
N ASP A 267 -2.07 11.89 -0.37
CA ASP A 267 -0.84 11.10 -0.19
C ASP A 267 -1.10 10.04 0.89
N ILE A 268 -1.44 8.83 0.44
CA ILE A 268 -1.88 7.74 1.35
C ILE A 268 -0.71 7.12 2.13
N LEU A 269 0.51 7.19 1.62
CA LEU A 269 1.70 6.69 2.31
C LEU A 269 2.89 7.65 2.10
N PRO A 270 2.93 8.78 2.82
CA PRO A 270 4.05 9.71 2.73
C PRO A 270 5.37 9.06 3.15
N GLY A 271 6.48 9.44 2.51
CA GLY A 271 7.82 8.87 2.80
C GLY A 271 8.24 8.98 4.27
N GLY A 272 7.89 10.08 4.95
CA GLY A 272 8.13 10.25 6.38
C GLY A 272 7.35 9.24 7.24
N THR A 273 6.10 8.94 6.87
CA THR A 273 5.27 7.94 7.53
C THR A 273 5.83 6.54 7.32
N LEU A 274 6.27 6.20 6.09
CA LEU A 274 6.90 4.92 5.82
C LEU A 274 8.21 4.74 6.62
N ARG A 275 9.04 5.79 6.68
CA ARG A 275 10.26 5.79 7.49
C ARG A 275 9.97 5.60 8.97
N GLU A 276 8.91 6.20 9.49
CA GLU A 276 8.48 5.98 10.88
C GLU A 276 7.99 4.54 11.12
N LEU A 277 7.19 4.00 10.20
CA LEU A 277 6.67 2.63 10.28
C LEU A 277 7.80 1.58 10.33
N LEU A 278 8.84 1.76 9.52
CA LEU A 278 9.98 0.83 9.45
C LEU A 278 11.13 1.19 10.39
N GLY A 279 11.06 2.37 11.03
CA GLY A 279 12.12 2.93 11.86
C GLY A 279 12.27 2.26 13.23
N PRO A 280 13.04 2.90 14.14
CA PRO A 280 13.39 2.32 15.44
C PRO A 280 12.18 2.07 16.34
N LYS A 281 12.24 0.97 17.11
CA LYS A 281 11.16 0.54 18.02
C LYS A 281 10.84 1.56 19.10
N GLU A 282 11.82 2.32 19.57
CA GLU A 282 11.65 3.34 20.61
C GLU A 282 10.76 4.50 20.13
N LYS A 283 10.66 4.69 18.81
CA LYS A 283 9.77 5.65 18.15
C LYS A 283 8.48 5.02 17.63
N GLY A 284 8.20 3.77 18.02
CA GLY A 284 7.02 3.01 17.60
C GLY A 284 7.14 2.33 16.23
N GLY A 285 8.33 2.27 15.64
CA GLY A 285 8.58 1.59 14.36
C GLY A 285 8.85 0.09 14.50
N ALA A 286 9.05 -0.57 13.36
CA ALA A 286 9.21 -2.03 13.29
C ALA A 286 10.66 -2.53 13.44
N ASP A 287 11.64 -1.63 13.60
CA ASP A 287 13.07 -1.94 13.74
C ASP A 287 13.70 -2.61 12.51
N VAL A 288 13.21 -2.24 11.32
CA VAL A 288 13.69 -2.74 10.02
C VAL A 288 14.71 -1.80 9.39
N LEU A 289 14.53 -0.49 9.56
CA LEU A 289 15.41 0.57 9.07
C LEU A 289 16.38 1.00 10.17
N ALA A 290 17.65 1.21 9.84
CA ALA A 290 18.65 1.72 10.76
C ALA A 290 18.36 3.19 11.15
N SER A 291 18.77 3.59 12.36
CA SER A 291 18.50 4.93 12.92
C SER A 291 19.22 6.09 12.21
N GLY A 292 20.16 5.82 11.30
CA GLY A 292 21.00 6.83 10.64
C GLY A 292 20.66 7.03 9.16
N GLY A 293 19.60 7.78 8.87
CA GLY A 293 19.25 8.23 7.51
C GLY A 293 19.01 9.74 7.42
N GLY A 294 19.43 10.50 8.43
CA GLY A 294 19.34 11.96 8.47
C GLY A 294 20.73 12.55 8.69
N ARG A 295 21.21 13.34 7.72
CA ARG A 295 22.43 14.19 7.72
C ARG A 295 23.48 13.83 8.78
N VAL A 296 24.62 13.31 8.30
CA VAL A 296 25.89 13.34 9.02
C VAL A 296 26.13 14.77 9.53
N GLY A 297 26.13 14.91 10.85
CA GLY A 297 26.21 16.19 11.52
C GLY A 297 25.85 16.04 12.99
N GLU A 298 26.54 15.13 13.67
CA GLU A 298 26.96 15.22 15.08
C GLU A 298 27.65 13.89 15.43
N GLU A 299 28.90 14.01 15.86
CA GLU A 299 29.79 12.92 16.22
C GLU A 299 29.24 12.21 17.47
N GLU A 300 28.73 11.00 17.34
CA GLU A 300 28.65 10.07 18.47
C GLU A 300 30.01 9.37 18.59
N GLU A 301 30.96 10.06 19.24
CA GLU A 301 32.08 9.41 19.92
C GLU A 301 31.51 8.56 21.06
N ASN A 302 31.17 7.32 20.78
CA ASN A 302 31.31 6.18 21.70
C ASN A 302 31.19 4.90 20.88
N GLY A 303 32.36 4.35 20.54
CA GLY A 303 32.49 3.10 19.82
C GLY A 303 31.93 1.93 20.62
N GLU A 304 30.77 1.44 20.18
CA GLU A 304 30.51 0.01 20.08
C GLU A 304 30.06 -0.24 18.64
N GLU A 305 30.79 -1.10 17.93
CA GLU A 305 30.46 -1.57 16.59
C GLU A 305 29.09 -2.27 16.59
N ALA A 306 28.01 -1.51 16.46
CA ALA A 306 26.69 -2.03 16.09
C ALA A 306 26.61 -2.24 14.55
N ALA A 307 27.70 -2.70 13.94
CA ALA A 307 27.66 -3.34 12.63
C ALA A 307 27.17 -4.79 12.84
N GLY A 308 25.89 -4.95 13.18
CA GLY A 308 25.34 -6.24 13.59
C GLY A 308 23.83 -6.32 13.39
N HIS A 309 23.44 -7.08 12.37
CA HIS A 309 22.11 -7.67 12.12
C HIS A 309 21.13 -6.89 11.20
N GLY A 310 21.41 -6.89 9.90
CA GLY A 310 20.36 -6.99 8.86
C GLY A 310 19.37 -5.83 8.68
N ARG A 311 19.59 -4.66 9.29
CA ARG A 311 18.75 -3.47 9.09
C ARG A 311 19.07 -2.76 7.78
N LEU A 312 18.04 -2.17 7.16
CA LEU A 312 18.15 -1.43 5.91
C LEU A 312 18.74 -0.02 6.15
N THR A 313 19.52 0.48 5.21
CA THR A 313 20.04 1.85 5.15
C THR A 313 19.66 2.49 3.82
N GLY A 314 19.43 3.80 3.78
CA GLY A 314 19.07 4.54 2.57
C GLY A 314 17.71 5.25 2.62
N ASP A 315 17.35 5.83 1.48
CA ASP A 315 16.10 6.59 1.31
C ASP A 315 14.95 5.68 0.86
N LEU A 316 13.85 5.73 1.61
CA LEU A 316 12.62 5.00 1.31
C LEU A 316 11.71 5.85 0.43
N LEU A 317 11.51 5.39 -0.79
CA LEU A 317 10.67 6.04 -1.80
C LEU A 317 9.38 5.22 -1.97
N PRO A 318 8.27 5.59 -1.32
CA PRO A 318 7.01 4.89 -1.50
C PRO A 318 6.41 5.25 -2.87
N GLU A 319 6.09 4.25 -3.67
CA GLU A 319 5.70 4.44 -5.08
C GLU A 319 4.24 4.09 -5.34
N TRP A 320 3.69 3.07 -4.67
CA TRP A 320 2.30 2.71 -4.91
C TRP A 320 1.66 2.06 -3.69
N VAL A 321 0.34 2.17 -3.60
CA VAL A 321 -0.49 1.44 -2.65
C VAL A 321 -1.69 0.90 -3.40
N VAL A 322 -2.04 -0.37 -3.20
CA VAL A 322 -3.33 -0.90 -3.61
C VAL A 322 -4.17 -1.19 -2.37
N LYS A 323 -5.39 -0.67 -2.35
CA LYS A 323 -6.44 -1.07 -1.41
C LYS A 323 -7.35 -2.06 -2.12
N TYR A 324 -7.67 -3.18 -1.49
CA TYR A 324 -8.61 -4.15 -2.07
C TYR A 324 -9.73 -4.48 -1.10
N THR A 325 -10.88 -4.85 -1.65
CA THR A 325 -12.06 -5.31 -0.90
C THR A 325 -12.73 -6.44 -1.68
N ALA A 326 -13.03 -7.55 -1.01
CA ALA A 326 -13.85 -8.66 -1.49
C ALA A 326 -15.19 -8.64 -0.74
N PHE A 327 -16.22 -8.19 -1.43
CA PHE A 327 -17.58 -8.07 -0.92
C PHE A 327 -18.42 -9.27 -1.36
N VAL A 328 -19.07 -9.93 -0.42
CA VAL A 328 -19.94 -11.08 -0.67
C VAL A 328 -21.34 -10.57 -1.05
N LYS A 329 -21.79 -10.86 -2.27
CA LYS A 329 -22.99 -10.24 -2.86
C LYS A 329 -24.30 -10.66 -2.18
N ASP A 330 -24.44 -11.93 -1.79
CA ASP A 330 -25.69 -12.47 -1.23
C ASP A 330 -25.87 -12.11 0.26
N ARG A 331 -24.77 -12.04 1.01
CA ARG A 331 -24.74 -11.72 2.45
C ARG A 331 -24.56 -10.23 2.73
N GLY A 332 -24.07 -9.46 1.77
CA GLY A 332 -23.83 -8.02 1.93
C GLY A 332 -22.71 -7.68 2.91
N VAL A 333 -21.71 -8.55 3.03
CA VAL A 333 -20.59 -8.39 3.99
C VAL A 333 -19.24 -8.35 3.29
N ILE A 334 -18.27 -7.68 3.90
CA ILE A 334 -16.88 -7.70 3.43
C ILE A 334 -16.18 -8.87 4.13
N GLU A 335 -15.68 -9.82 3.37
CA GLU A 335 -14.95 -10.97 3.91
C GLU A 335 -13.45 -10.68 3.99
N ASN A 336 -12.90 -10.10 2.93
CA ASN A 336 -11.49 -9.75 2.88
C ASN A 336 -11.30 -8.29 2.46
N LYS A 337 -10.45 -7.59 3.19
CA LYS A 337 -10.06 -6.22 2.90
C LYS A 337 -8.63 -6.05 3.36
N GLY A 338 -7.84 -5.30 2.61
CA GLY A 338 -6.48 -5.00 3.01
C GLY A 338 -5.77 -4.10 2.04
N TYR A 339 -4.46 -4.02 2.23
CA TYR A 339 -3.57 -3.18 1.46
C TYR A 339 -2.27 -3.91 1.14
N PHE A 340 -1.75 -3.63 -0.05
CA PHE A 340 -0.32 -3.79 -0.33
C PHE A 340 0.27 -2.43 -0.67
N ALA A 341 1.54 -2.21 -0.30
CA ALA A 341 2.26 -1.00 -0.68
C ALA A 341 3.66 -1.34 -1.19
N GLY A 342 4.06 -0.73 -2.30
CA GLY A 342 5.39 -0.88 -2.88
C GLY A 342 6.25 0.35 -2.64
N ALA A 343 7.51 0.10 -2.31
CA ALA A 343 8.53 1.13 -2.16
C ALA A 343 9.87 0.69 -2.75
N GLU A 344 10.69 1.68 -3.09
CA GLU A 344 12.08 1.49 -3.46
C GLU A 344 12.98 1.98 -2.31
N LEU A 345 14.03 1.20 -2.01
CA LEU A 345 15.14 1.64 -1.17
C LEU A 345 16.26 2.11 -2.10
N ALA A 346 16.46 3.43 -2.14
CA ALA A 346 17.55 4.08 -2.87
C ALA A 346 18.79 4.15 -1.98
N ASP A 347 19.95 3.82 -2.55
CA ASP A 347 21.23 3.87 -1.88
C ASP A 347 21.68 5.35 -1.74
N ASP A 348 22.33 5.74 -0.64
CA ASP A 348 22.67 7.14 -0.33
C ASP A 348 23.59 7.82 -1.38
N ASP A 349 24.28 7.03 -2.21
CA ASP A 349 25.19 7.48 -3.28
C ASP A 349 24.50 7.69 -4.64
N ASP A 350 23.24 7.27 -4.79
CA ASP A 350 22.53 7.43 -6.06
C ASP A 350 21.89 8.82 -6.14
N GLY A 351 22.58 9.77 -6.79
CA GLY A 351 22.13 11.15 -7.00
C GLY A 351 20.77 11.31 -7.69
N THR A 352 20.12 10.21 -8.10
CA THR A 352 18.77 10.17 -8.65
C THR A 352 17.67 10.35 -7.59
N ALA A 353 17.89 9.95 -6.34
CA ALA A 353 16.91 10.08 -5.25
C ALA A 353 16.54 11.56 -5.00
N ALA A 354 17.51 12.47 -5.16
CA ALA A 354 17.31 13.91 -5.02
C ALA A 354 16.35 14.52 -6.06
N GLN A 355 16.24 13.92 -7.25
CA GLN A 355 15.31 14.37 -8.30
C GLN A 355 13.90 13.80 -8.15
N ARG A 356 13.74 12.68 -7.44
CA ARG A 356 12.45 12.01 -7.25
C ARG A 356 11.72 12.41 -5.96
N ASP A 357 12.39 13.08 -5.03
CA ASP A 357 11.75 13.67 -3.85
C ASP A 357 11.14 15.06 -4.18
N PRO A 358 9.80 15.20 -4.20
CA PRO A 358 9.14 16.48 -4.50
C PRO A 358 9.44 17.58 -3.47
N LYS A 359 9.94 17.25 -2.27
CA LYS A 359 10.36 18.26 -1.28
C LYS A 359 11.70 18.90 -1.62
N ARG A 360 12.59 18.18 -2.31
CA ARG A 360 13.95 18.64 -2.63
C ARG A 360 13.98 19.53 -3.89
N VAL A 361 13.06 19.30 -4.82
CA VAL A 361 12.90 20.10 -6.06
C VAL A 361 12.43 21.55 -5.78
N LYS A 362 11.80 21.83 -4.63
CA LYS A 362 11.35 23.18 -4.25
C LYS A 362 12.43 24.08 -3.64
N MET A 363 13.68 23.62 -3.54
CA MET A 363 14.80 24.36 -2.92
C MET A 363 15.95 24.71 -3.88
N GLN A 364 15.76 24.61 -5.20
CA GLN A 364 16.73 25.07 -6.21
C GLN A 364 16.19 26.22 -7.06
#